data_AF-A0A840FLQ2-F1
#
_entry.id   AF-A0A840FLQ2-F1
#
_cell.length_a   1.000
_cell.length_b   1.000
_cell.length_c   1.000
_cell.angle_alpha   90.00
_cell.angle_beta   90.00
_cell.angle_gamma   90.00
#
_symmetry.space_group_name_H-M   'P 1'
#
loop_
_entity.id
_entity.type
_entity.pdbx_description
1 polymer ?
#
loop_
_entity_poly.entity_id
_entity_poly.type
_entity_poly.pdbx_seq_one_letter_code
_entity_poly.pdbx_strand_id
1 'polypeptide(L)'
;MVEAVVQGPGRLAPTAQPGRIALLGNPNCGKTALFNLLTGSRQKVANYAGVTVERKEGTLRTPSGRRVFVLDLPGAYSLNALSADEAVTRDIVTGQSKEALPDLLVCVTDATNLRLNLRLVLEARRLGLPMVVALNMTDMAKKQGIAVDTAVLARELGVPVIETVGVHTGGAQGLLEALDTPVAAATPQPWKAPGLDDVLATQREVRRILGLAVKEPVGSLATSDRIDRVVLHPVWGMLVLAVTMFLMFQAVFSWANVPMDAIKAGTEGLGNLLKTYMPEGMLQSLLVDGVIAGVGGVIVFLPQILILFLFILALEDSGYLPRAAFLLDRVMGTVGLSGRSFIPLLSSFACAIPGVMATRTISNWRDRITTIMIAPLMTCSARLPVYALLIAAFIPARTVGGIFNLQGVVLFALYVFGIVSAMAVAWVMKRFRDSTQHSPLLMELPAYRWPNLRNLALGLYERAWIFIQRVGTIILTLTILLWFLSTFPSPPEGATGPAIQYSLAGMIGRGLEHIFAPIGFNWQISIALVPGMAAREVAVGALGTVYALSATGDDVAGALEPLIAGSWTLATALSLLVWYVFAPQCISTLAAVKRETGSWKYVWIMAGYLFALAYMACFITYHVAVALGAG
;
A
#
# COMPACT_ATOMS: atom_id res chain seq x y z
N MET A 1 7.34 -29.83 38.59
CA MET A 1 7.26 -30.82 37.50
C MET A 1 6.69 -30.14 36.27
N VAL A 2 7.27 -30.41 35.10
CA VAL A 2 6.98 -29.87 33.75
C VAL A 2 7.81 -28.64 33.34
N GLU A 3 9.14 -28.78 33.43
CA GLU A 3 10.08 -28.27 32.43
C GLU A 3 10.45 -29.44 31.51
N ALA A 4 9.73 -29.61 30.39
CA ALA A 4 10.19 -30.46 29.30
C ALA A 4 10.69 -29.54 28.19
N VAL A 5 11.97 -29.21 28.28
CA VAL A 5 12.75 -28.58 27.23
C VAL A 5 12.56 -29.41 25.95
N VAL A 6 12.03 -28.78 24.91
CA VAL A 6 11.99 -29.30 23.55
C VAL A 6 13.42 -29.37 23.02
N GLN A 7 14.16 -30.42 23.41
CA GLN A 7 15.31 -30.90 22.67
C GLN A 7 14.78 -31.92 21.66
N GLY A 8 14.67 -31.50 20.39
CA GLY A 8 14.49 -32.43 19.28
C GLY A 8 15.69 -33.38 19.17
N PRO A 9 15.53 -34.59 18.60
CA PRO A 9 16.63 -35.54 18.50
C PRO A 9 17.74 -34.95 17.64
N GLY A 10 18.98 -35.19 18.07
CA GLY A 10 20.20 -34.71 17.44
C GLY A 10 20.39 -35.20 16.00
N ARG A 11 21.43 -34.64 15.35
CA ARG A 11 21.92 -34.94 14.00
C ARG A 11 21.57 -36.36 13.55
N LEU A 12 20.83 -36.46 12.45
CA LEU A 12 20.47 -37.73 11.81
C LEU A 12 21.69 -38.65 11.68
N ALA A 13 21.52 -39.89 12.13
CA ALA A 13 22.45 -40.97 11.81
C ALA A 13 22.55 -41.14 10.28
N PRO A 14 23.69 -41.56 9.74
CA PRO A 14 23.82 -41.85 8.31
C PRO A 14 22.78 -42.92 7.96
N THR A 15 21.84 -42.58 7.05
CA THR A 15 20.64 -43.35 6.64
C THR A 15 19.36 -43.21 7.47
N ALA A 16 19.09 -42.07 8.10
CA ALA A 16 17.80 -41.80 8.73
C ALA A 16 16.85 -40.99 7.80
N GLN A 17 15.58 -41.38 7.75
CA GLN A 17 14.52 -40.67 7.02
C GLN A 17 14.23 -39.30 7.69
N PRO A 18 13.97 -38.23 6.94
CA PRO A 18 13.94 -36.85 7.43
C PRO A 18 12.80 -36.60 8.43
N GLY A 19 13.13 -36.07 9.62
CA GLY A 19 12.15 -35.68 10.64
C GLY A 19 11.73 -34.21 10.52
N ARG A 20 12.61 -33.37 9.96
CA ARG A 20 12.40 -31.93 9.76
C ARG A 20 12.77 -31.51 8.35
N ILE A 21 11.79 -31.03 7.59
CA ILE A 21 12.01 -30.48 6.25
C ILE A 21 11.81 -28.97 6.23
N ALA A 22 12.49 -28.30 5.30
CA ALA A 22 12.26 -26.89 5.01
C ALA A 22 11.87 -26.70 3.54
N LEU A 23 10.78 -25.96 3.30
CA LEU A 23 10.37 -25.55 1.96
C LEU A 23 11.17 -24.29 1.58
N LEU A 24 12.00 -24.40 0.55
CA LEU A 24 12.77 -23.31 -0.03
C LEU A 24 12.27 -23.03 -1.43
N GLY A 25 12.14 -21.77 -1.84
CA GLY A 25 11.72 -21.45 -3.20
C GLY A 25 11.58 -19.96 -3.44
N ASN A 26 11.46 -19.57 -4.70
CA ASN A 26 11.22 -18.18 -5.09
C ASN A 26 9.85 -17.71 -4.57
N PRO A 27 9.63 -16.40 -4.40
CA PRO A 27 8.28 -15.87 -4.25
C PRO A 27 7.37 -16.34 -5.40
N ASN A 28 6.10 -16.59 -5.11
CA ASN A 28 5.07 -17.00 -6.08
C ASN A 28 5.26 -18.35 -6.80
N CYS A 29 6.27 -19.17 -6.48
CA CYS A 29 6.41 -20.53 -7.04
C CYS A 29 5.37 -21.56 -6.53
N GLY A 30 4.34 -21.10 -5.81
CA GLY A 30 3.32 -21.94 -5.19
C GLY A 30 3.76 -22.66 -3.91
N LYS A 31 4.89 -22.26 -3.30
CA LYS A 31 5.39 -22.78 -2.02
C LYS A 31 4.32 -22.78 -0.91
N THR A 32 3.60 -21.68 -0.72
CA THR A 32 2.54 -21.58 0.31
C THR A 32 1.33 -22.47 -0.03
N ALA A 33 0.98 -22.63 -1.31
CA ALA A 33 -0.08 -23.56 -1.71
C ALA A 33 0.33 -25.02 -1.41
N LEU A 34 1.56 -25.38 -1.74
CA LEU A 34 2.13 -26.69 -1.42
C LEU A 34 2.22 -26.92 0.10
N PHE A 35 2.66 -25.92 0.88
CA PHE A 35 2.67 -25.97 2.34
C PHE A 35 1.28 -26.29 2.90
N ASN A 36 0.27 -25.53 2.49
CA ASN A 36 -1.11 -25.72 2.92
C ASN A 36 -1.65 -27.10 2.53
N LEU A 37 -1.30 -27.60 1.34
CA LEU A 37 -1.67 -28.96 0.90
C LEU A 37 -1.04 -30.04 1.78
N LEU A 38 0.22 -29.86 2.19
CA LEU A 38 0.96 -30.82 3.02
C LEU A 38 0.52 -30.81 4.49
N THR A 39 0.24 -29.64 5.07
CA THR A 39 -0.03 -29.50 6.51
C THR A 39 -1.51 -29.39 6.87
N GLY A 40 -2.37 -28.99 5.91
CA GLY A 40 -3.77 -28.70 6.16
C GLY A 40 -3.96 -27.67 7.29
N SER A 41 -4.89 -27.94 8.21
CA SER A 41 -5.17 -27.08 9.37
C SER A 41 -4.12 -27.15 10.49
N ARG A 42 -3.09 -28.01 10.37
CA ARG A 42 -2.09 -28.26 11.43
C ARG A 42 -0.86 -27.38 11.31
N GLN A 43 -1.09 -26.08 11.20
CA GLN A 43 -0.05 -25.06 11.07
C GLN A 43 -0.08 -24.05 12.22
N LYS A 44 1.08 -23.53 12.57
CA LYS A 44 1.26 -22.43 13.51
C LYS A 44 1.96 -21.29 12.79
N VAL A 45 1.46 -20.08 13.03
CA VAL A 45 2.04 -18.83 12.54
C VAL A 45 2.60 -18.07 13.73
N ALA A 46 3.90 -17.79 13.70
CA ALA A 46 4.62 -16.99 14.69
C ALA A 46 5.54 -15.99 13.96
N ASN A 47 6.40 -15.28 14.70
CA ASN A 47 7.47 -14.48 14.12
C ASN A 47 8.83 -15.09 14.49
N TYR A 48 9.82 -14.92 13.62
CA TYR A 48 11.20 -15.26 13.96
C TYR A 48 11.73 -14.34 15.07
N ALA A 49 12.62 -14.87 15.92
CA ALA A 49 13.13 -14.13 17.07
C ALA A 49 13.88 -12.86 16.63
N GLY A 50 13.44 -11.70 17.12
CA GLY A 50 14.10 -10.41 16.89
C GLY A 50 13.80 -9.75 15.54
N VAL A 51 12.93 -10.33 14.71
CA VAL A 51 12.53 -9.75 13.41
C VAL A 51 11.02 -9.86 13.18
N THR A 52 10.46 -9.02 12.32
CA THR A 52 9.02 -9.03 11.98
C THR A 52 8.67 -10.03 10.86
N VAL A 53 9.58 -10.94 10.53
CA VAL A 53 9.39 -11.94 9.48
C VAL A 53 8.48 -13.05 10.01
N GLU A 54 7.43 -13.35 9.26
CA GLU A 54 6.46 -14.40 9.60
C GLU A 54 7.11 -15.78 9.51
N ARG A 55 6.94 -16.59 10.55
CA ARG A 55 7.42 -17.96 10.68
C ARG A 55 6.22 -18.91 10.61
N LYS A 56 6.15 -19.72 9.56
CA LYS A 56 5.11 -20.73 9.36
C LYS A 56 5.68 -22.12 9.55
N GLU A 57 5.14 -22.85 10.51
CA GLU A 57 5.51 -24.24 10.76
C GLU A 57 4.26 -25.12 10.77
N GLY A 58 4.41 -26.37 10.39
CA GLY A 58 3.33 -27.34 10.43
C GLY A 58 3.83 -28.76 10.55
N THR A 59 2.89 -29.71 10.61
CA THR A 59 3.21 -31.13 10.61
C THR A 59 2.43 -31.83 9.53
N LEU A 60 3.12 -32.69 8.76
CA LEU A 60 2.50 -33.58 7.78
C LEU A 60 2.57 -35.03 8.26
N ARG A 61 1.74 -35.88 7.67
CA ARG A 61 1.85 -37.35 7.79
C ARG A 61 2.22 -37.94 6.44
N THR A 62 3.25 -38.78 6.41
CA THR A 62 3.64 -39.51 5.20
C THR A 62 2.75 -40.75 5.02
N PRO A 63 2.75 -41.39 3.83
CA PRO A 63 2.02 -42.64 3.58
C PRO A 63 2.41 -43.76 4.54
N SER A 64 3.68 -43.81 4.97
CA SER A 64 4.14 -44.75 6.02
C SER A 64 3.62 -44.45 7.43
N GLY A 65 2.87 -43.37 7.64
CA GLY A 65 2.31 -42.95 8.93
C GLY A 65 3.25 -42.12 9.81
N ARG A 66 4.46 -41.79 9.33
CA ARG A 66 5.41 -40.93 10.06
C ARG A 66 4.92 -39.49 10.15
N ARG A 67 5.27 -38.81 11.24
CA ARG A 67 5.10 -37.36 11.37
C ARG A 67 6.38 -36.65 10.97
N VAL A 68 6.26 -35.67 10.09
CA VAL A 68 7.38 -34.84 9.63
C VAL A 68 7.05 -33.38 9.91
N PHE A 69 8.01 -32.66 10.50
CA PHE A 69 7.90 -31.22 10.73
C PHE A 69 8.25 -30.47 9.45
N VAL A 70 7.40 -29.52 9.07
CA VAL A 70 7.57 -28.70 7.87
C VAL A 70 7.76 -27.26 8.29
N LEU A 71 8.87 -26.67 7.90
CA LEU A 71 9.11 -25.23 8.03
C LEU A 71 8.95 -24.58 6.66
N ASP A 72 8.08 -23.59 6.55
CA ASP A 72 7.96 -22.76 5.34
C ASP A 72 8.92 -21.58 5.46
N LEU A 73 10.01 -21.59 4.68
CA LEU A 73 10.96 -20.48 4.68
C LEU A 73 10.39 -19.30 3.89
N PRO A 74 10.72 -18.05 4.26
CA PRO A 74 10.40 -16.90 3.41
C PRO A 74 10.92 -17.08 1.98
N GLY A 75 10.16 -16.57 1.00
CA GLY A 75 10.56 -16.68 -0.41
C GLY A 75 11.86 -15.92 -0.68
N ALA A 76 12.79 -16.54 -1.40
CA ALA A 76 14.08 -15.94 -1.71
C ALA A 76 14.45 -16.14 -3.18
N TYR A 77 15.02 -15.14 -3.84
CA TYR A 77 15.53 -15.30 -5.22
C TYR A 77 16.99 -15.75 -5.26
N SER A 78 17.72 -15.51 -4.17
CA SER A 78 19.11 -15.90 -3.97
C SER A 78 19.40 -16.00 -2.48
N LEU A 79 20.42 -16.78 -2.12
CA LEU A 79 20.96 -16.82 -0.77
C LEU A 79 21.84 -15.59 -0.45
N ASN A 80 22.16 -14.76 -1.46
CA ASN A 80 22.65 -13.40 -1.25
C ASN A 80 21.49 -12.47 -0.88
N ALA A 81 21.15 -12.45 0.41
CA ALA A 81 20.01 -11.73 0.94
C ALA A 81 20.09 -10.21 0.72
N LEU A 82 19.04 -9.66 0.10
CA LEU A 82 18.80 -8.21 -0.05
C LEU A 82 17.64 -7.72 0.81
N SER A 83 16.90 -8.64 1.43
CA SER A 83 15.76 -8.36 2.32
C SER A 83 15.88 -9.13 3.64
N ALA A 84 15.12 -8.70 4.66
CA ALA A 84 15.07 -9.40 5.95
C ALA A 84 14.54 -10.84 5.79
N ASP A 85 13.54 -11.03 4.94
CA ASP A 85 12.97 -12.33 4.59
C ASP A 85 14.04 -13.26 4.00
N GLU A 86 14.79 -12.78 3.00
CA GLU A 86 15.89 -13.53 2.39
C GLU A 86 17.04 -13.80 3.38
N ALA A 87 17.30 -12.85 4.29
CA ALA A 87 18.34 -13.02 5.31
C ALA A 87 17.99 -14.15 6.28
N VAL A 88 16.73 -14.21 6.72
CA VAL A 88 16.22 -15.31 7.54
C VAL A 88 16.33 -16.65 6.80
N THR A 89 15.91 -16.69 5.53
CA THR A 89 16.02 -17.90 4.70
C THR A 89 17.46 -18.37 4.58
N ARG A 90 18.40 -17.46 4.23
CA ARG A 90 19.84 -17.75 4.19
C ARG A 90 20.32 -18.29 5.53
N ASP A 91 20.09 -17.55 6.62
CA ASP A 91 20.66 -17.88 7.92
C ASP A 91 20.21 -19.26 8.43
N ILE A 92 18.98 -19.67 8.12
CA ILE A 92 18.47 -21.00 8.47
C ILE A 92 19.16 -22.08 7.63
N VAL A 93 19.23 -21.92 6.30
CA VAL A 93 19.81 -22.96 5.42
C VAL A 93 21.34 -23.02 5.51
N THR A 94 22.01 -21.93 5.92
CA THR A 94 23.46 -21.90 6.13
C THR A 94 23.86 -22.24 7.57
N GLY A 95 22.90 -22.47 8.48
CA GLY A 95 23.17 -22.79 9.89
C GLY A 95 23.71 -21.62 10.71
N GLN A 96 23.51 -20.38 10.26
CA GLN A 96 23.88 -19.16 10.98
C GLN A 96 22.77 -18.68 11.95
N SER A 97 21.56 -19.24 11.81
CA SER A 97 20.43 -19.01 12.70
C SER A 97 20.54 -19.82 14.00
N LYS A 98 19.78 -19.41 15.03
CA LYS A 98 19.57 -20.20 16.25
C LYS A 98 18.69 -21.44 16.01
N GLU A 99 18.05 -21.53 14.85
CA GLU A 99 17.27 -22.70 14.47
C GLU A 99 18.15 -23.87 14.02
N ALA A 100 17.74 -25.10 14.36
CA ALA A 100 18.43 -26.28 13.84
C ALA A 100 18.30 -26.38 12.32
N LEU A 101 19.40 -26.80 11.68
CA LEU A 101 19.46 -27.08 10.25
C LEU A 101 18.39 -28.11 9.84
N PRO A 102 17.76 -27.94 8.67
CA PRO A 102 16.80 -28.92 8.16
C PRO A 102 17.50 -30.22 7.73
N ASP A 103 16.80 -31.33 7.90
CA ASP A 103 17.25 -32.66 7.47
C ASP A 103 17.21 -32.82 5.94
N LEU A 104 16.23 -32.18 5.31
CA LEU A 104 15.99 -32.19 3.87
C LEU A 104 15.43 -30.83 3.43
N LEU A 105 16.02 -30.28 2.37
CA LEU A 105 15.48 -29.11 1.67
C LEU A 105 14.54 -29.56 0.55
N VAL A 106 13.28 -29.12 0.61
CA VAL A 106 12.34 -29.25 -0.50
C VAL A 106 12.38 -27.94 -1.28
N CYS A 107 13.09 -27.95 -2.40
CA CYS A 107 13.20 -26.81 -3.30
C CYS A 107 11.97 -26.75 -4.21
N VAL A 108 11.00 -25.90 -3.86
CA VAL A 108 9.79 -25.67 -4.65
C VAL A 108 10.14 -24.76 -5.83
N THR A 109 9.90 -25.24 -7.04
CA THR A 109 10.26 -24.57 -8.29
C THR A 109 9.05 -24.46 -9.20
N ASP A 110 8.82 -23.30 -9.82
CA ASP A 110 7.73 -23.10 -10.77
C ASP A 110 8.09 -23.68 -12.15
N ALA A 111 7.32 -24.66 -12.63
CA ALA A 111 7.49 -25.26 -13.95
C ALA A 111 7.26 -24.29 -15.11
N THR A 112 6.49 -23.22 -14.89
CA THR A 112 6.23 -22.18 -15.91
C THR A 112 7.38 -21.19 -16.04
N ASN A 113 8.25 -21.08 -15.03
CA ASN A 113 9.40 -20.17 -15.02
C ASN A 113 10.64 -20.81 -14.36
N LEU A 114 11.05 -21.95 -14.90
CA LEU A 114 12.22 -22.71 -14.42
C LEU A 114 13.51 -21.88 -14.42
N ARG A 115 13.66 -20.96 -15.37
CA ARG A 115 14.86 -20.13 -15.50
C ARG A 115 15.18 -19.34 -14.25
N LEU A 116 14.17 -18.73 -13.63
CA LEU A 116 14.44 -17.95 -12.42
C LEU A 116 14.64 -18.85 -11.19
N ASN A 117 13.89 -19.94 -11.11
CA ASN A 117 13.89 -20.83 -9.95
C ASN A 117 15.17 -21.66 -9.84
N LEU A 118 15.74 -22.10 -10.97
CA LEU A 118 16.94 -22.96 -10.98
C LEU A 118 18.18 -22.28 -10.38
N ARG A 119 18.25 -20.95 -10.40
CA ARG A 119 19.36 -20.24 -9.75
C ARG A 119 19.43 -20.56 -8.26
N LEU A 120 18.31 -20.42 -7.55
CA LEU A 120 18.24 -20.70 -6.11
C LEU A 120 18.53 -22.18 -5.82
N VAL A 121 18.04 -23.10 -6.67
CA VAL A 121 18.32 -24.54 -6.54
C VAL A 121 19.81 -24.84 -6.62
N LEU A 122 20.52 -24.24 -7.60
CA LEU A 122 21.96 -24.42 -7.75
C LEU A 122 22.75 -23.79 -6.58
N GLU A 123 22.31 -22.64 -6.06
CA GLU A 123 22.89 -22.02 -4.85
C GLU A 123 22.68 -22.92 -3.62
N ALA A 124 21.48 -23.46 -3.43
CA ALA A 124 21.16 -24.37 -2.33
C ALA A 124 21.92 -25.70 -2.44
N ARG A 125 22.16 -26.22 -3.66
CA ARG A 125 22.93 -27.44 -3.90
C ARG A 125 24.37 -27.30 -3.39
N ARG A 126 24.96 -26.11 -3.49
CA ARG A 126 26.32 -25.83 -2.99
C ARG A 126 26.44 -25.94 -1.47
N LEU A 127 25.34 -25.89 -0.73
CA LEU A 127 25.34 -26.04 0.72
C LEU A 127 25.63 -27.48 1.17
N GLY A 128 25.53 -28.46 0.29
CA GLY A 128 25.74 -29.89 0.64
C GLY A 128 24.66 -30.46 1.56
N LEU A 129 23.53 -29.75 1.71
CA LEU A 129 22.35 -30.25 2.39
C LEU A 129 21.59 -31.21 1.47
N PRO A 130 21.01 -32.29 1.99
CA PRO A 130 20.18 -33.14 1.18
C PRO A 130 18.98 -32.39 0.66
N MET A 131 18.62 -32.62 -0.60
CA MET A 131 17.55 -31.86 -1.24
C MET A 131 16.74 -32.67 -2.24
N VAL A 132 15.50 -32.24 -2.42
CA VAL A 132 14.58 -32.69 -3.46
C VAL A 132 13.98 -31.47 -4.14
N VAL A 133 13.81 -31.51 -5.45
CA VAL A 133 13.15 -30.44 -6.21
C VAL A 133 11.69 -30.82 -6.40
N ALA A 134 10.79 -30.03 -5.82
CA ALA A 134 9.36 -30.10 -6.08
C ALA A 134 9.04 -29.17 -7.26
N LEU A 135 8.89 -29.75 -8.45
CA LEU A 135 8.51 -29.04 -9.66
C LEU A 135 7.01 -28.78 -9.64
N ASN A 136 6.60 -27.58 -9.24
CA ASN A 136 5.23 -27.18 -9.01
C ASN A 136 4.58 -26.52 -10.24
N MET A 137 3.26 -26.38 -10.24
CA MET A 137 2.47 -25.79 -11.35
C MET A 137 2.64 -26.53 -12.70
N THR A 138 2.85 -27.85 -12.65
CA THR A 138 3.05 -28.65 -13.87
C THR A 138 1.79 -28.71 -14.75
N ASP A 139 0.60 -28.53 -14.17
CA ASP A 139 -0.66 -28.38 -14.89
C ASP A 139 -0.70 -27.08 -15.73
N MET A 140 -0.21 -25.98 -15.17
CA MET A 140 -0.11 -24.70 -15.87
C MET A 140 0.96 -24.74 -16.96
N ALA A 141 2.12 -25.34 -16.69
CA ALA A 141 3.16 -25.53 -17.69
C ALA A 141 2.66 -26.33 -18.90
N LYS A 142 1.94 -27.44 -18.65
CA LYS A 142 1.29 -28.24 -19.71
C LYS A 142 0.26 -27.43 -20.50
N LYS A 143 -0.57 -26.62 -19.84
CA LYS A 143 -1.52 -25.70 -20.52
C LYS A 143 -0.84 -24.63 -21.37
N GLN A 144 0.34 -24.18 -20.97
CA GLN A 144 1.16 -23.22 -21.72
C GLN A 144 2.00 -23.88 -22.82
N GLY A 145 1.93 -25.21 -22.97
CA GLY A 145 2.72 -25.98 -23.93
C GLY A 145 4.19 -26.16 -23.54
N ILE A 146 4.57 -25.82 -22.31
CA ILE A 146 5.92 -26.02 -21.79
C ILE A 146 6.08 -27.49 -21.41
N ALA A 147 6.97 -28.20 -22.09
CA ALA A 147 7.31 -29.58 -21.77
C ALA A 147 8.64 -29.63 -21.02
N VAL A 148 8.60 -30.13 -19.79
CA VAL A 148 9.78 -30.30 -18.92
C VAL A 148 10.10 -31.78 -18.80
N ASP A 149 11.31 -32.17 -19.18
CA ASP A 149 11.84 -33.51 -18.98
C ASP A 149 12.43 -33.61 -17.56
N THR A 150 11.63 -34.17 -16.65
CA THR A 150 12.00 -34.32 -15.23
C THR A 150 13.16 -35.28 -15.02
N ALA A 151 13.32 -36.30 -15.88
CA ALA A 151 14.40 -37.26 -15.78
C ALA A 151 15.75 -36.63 -16.16
N VAL A 152 15.77 -35.85 -17.26
CA VAL A 152 16.96 -35.06 -17.64
C VAL A 152 17.26 -34.02 -16.56
N LEU A 153 16.24 -33.31 -16.05
CA LEU A 153 16.44 -32.30 -15.01
C LEU A 153 17.03 -32.91 -13.73
N ALA A 154 16.53 -34.07 -13.30
CA ALA A 154 17.05 -34.79 -12.13
C ALA A 154 18.50 -35.23 -12.33
N ARG A 155 18.85 -35.72 -13.53
CA ARG A 155 20.23 -36.12 -13.87
C ARG A 155 21.19 -34.94 -13.83
N GLU A 156 20.83 -33.82 -14.45
CA GLU A 156 21.71 -32.63 -14.53
C GLU A 156 21.86 -31.93 -13.17
N LEU A 157 20.79 -31.88 -12.37
CA LEU A 157 20.85 -31.33 -11.02
C LEU A 157 21.50 -32.28 -10.01
N GLY A 158 21.52 -33.59 -10.30
CA GLY A 158 22.03 -34.62 -9.41
C GLY A 158 21.16 -34.83 -8.16
N VAL A 159 19.88 -34.45 -8.22
CA VAL A 159 18.92 -34.53 -7.11
C VAL A 159 17.56 -34.98 -7.64
N PRO A 160 16.71 -35.63 -6.82
CA PRO A 160 15.39 -36.06 -7.27
C PRO A 160 14.51 -34.87 -7.65
N VAL A 161 13.80 -34.97 -8.77
CA VAL A 161 12.83 -33.97 -9.25
C VAL A 161 11.44 -34.63 -9.29
N ILE A 162 10.48 -34.02 -8.63
CA ILE A 162 9.14 -34.59 -8.44
C ILE A 162 8.10 -33.56 -8.90
N GLU A 163 7.21 -33.97 -9.79
CA GLU A 163 6.08 -33.13 -10.22
C GLU A 163 5.09 -32.93 -9.08
N THR A 164 4.64 -31.69 -8.89
CA THR A 164 3.64 -31.33 -7.88
C THR A 164 2.64 -30.31 -8.45
N VAL A 165 1.41 -30.33 -7.91
CA VAL A 165 0.39 -29.30 -8.14
C VAL A 165 -0.24 -28.91 -6.82
N GLY A 166 0.24 -27.81 -6.22
CA GLY A 166 -0.17 -27.38 -4.88
C GLY A 166 -1.66 -27.01 -4.70
N VAL A 167 -2.41 -26.86 -5.79
CA VAL A 167 -3.85 -26.51 -5.77
C VAL A 167 -4.78 -27.72 -5.94
N HIS A 168 -4.24 -28.90 -6.27
CA HIS A 168 -5.04 -30.11 -6.48
C HIS A 168 -4.88 -31.08 -5.31
N THR A 169 -6.00 -31.60 -4.82
CA THR A 169 -6.01 -32.69 -3.84
C THR A 169 -5.26 -33.89 -4.40
N GLY A 170 -4.25 -34.40 -3.68
CA GLY A 170 -3.36 -35.46 -4.15
C GLY A 170 -2.18 -34.99 -5.03
N GLY A 171 -2.10 -33.70 -5.36
CA GLY A 171 -1.06 -33.14 -6.22
C GLY A 171 0.36 -33.14 -5.65
N ALA A 172 0.57 -33.66 -4.43
CA ALA A 172 1.89 -33.79 -3.80
C ALA A 172 2.22 -35.24 -3.39
N GLN A 173 1.49 -36.23 -3.91
CA GLN A 173 1.63 -37.63 -3.49
C GLN A 173 3.04 -38.19 -3.75
N GLY A 174 3.62 -37.95 -4.92
CA GLY A 174 5.00 -38.37 -5.21
C GLY A 174 6.03 -37.73 -4.28
N LEU A 175 5.79 -36.49 -3.81
CA LEU A 175 6.67 -35.84 -2.85
C LEU A 175 6.56 -36.50 -1.47
N LEU A 176 5.33 -36.82 -1.04
CA LEU A 176 5.07 -37.52 0.22
C LEU A 176 5.72 -38.92 0.24
N GLU A 177 5.71 -39.64 -0.88
CA GLU A 177 6.40 -40.92 -1.04
C GLU A 177 7.93 -40.78 -0.97
N ALA A 178 8.49 -39.73 -1.59
CA ALA A 178 9.92 -39.45 -1.51
C ALA A 178 10.41 -39.12 -0.10
N LEU A 179 9.56 -38.53 0.76
CA LEU A 179 9.88 -38.26 2.17
C LEU A 179 10.05 -39.53 3.02
N ASP A 180 9.51 -40.66 2.57
CA ASP A 180 9.70 -41.97 3.21
C ASP A 180 11.01 -42.65 2.75
N THR A 181 11.72 -42.09 1.78
CA THR A 181 13.00 -42.63 1.32
C THR A 181 14.14 -42.14 2.24
N PRO A 182 15.09 -42.99 2.65
CA PRO A 182 16.26 -42.56 3.40
C PRO A 182 17.08 -41.54 2.63
N VAL A 183 17.57 -40.53 3.34
CA VAL A 183 18.32 -39.43 2.76
C VAL A 183 19.79 -39.54 3.17
N ALA A 184 20.71 -39.16 2.27
CA ALA A 184 22.14 -39.13 2.58
C ALA A 184 22.42 -38.19 3.75
N ALA A 185 23.45 -38.49 4.55
CA ALA A 185 23.85 -37.61 5.65
C ALA A 185 24.27 -36.24 5.11
N ALA A 186 23.77 -35.17 5.72
CA ALA A 186 24.14 -33.81 5.36
C ALA A 186 25.65 -33.61 5.55
N THR A 187 26.32 -33.00 4.56
CA THR A 187 27.70 -32.52 4.67
C THR A 187 27.70 -31.01 4.46
N PRO A 188 27.27 -30.22 5.47
CA PRO A 188 27.09 -28.78 5.30
C PRO A 188 28.42 -28.12 4.91
N GLN A 189 28.42 -27.45 3.77
CA GLN A 189 29.54 -26.65 3.31
C GLN A 189 29.43 -25.23 3.88
N PRO A 190 30.55 -24.59 4.28
CA PRO A 190 30.51 -23.23 4.77
C PRO A 190 30.05 -22.29 3.65
N TRP A 191 28.98 -21.54 3.91
CA TRP A 191 28.47 -20.56 2.97
C TRP A 191 29.48 -19.42 2.78
N LYS A 192 29.80 -19.13 1.51
CA LYS A 192 30.52 -17.93 1.09
C LYS A 192 29.63 -17.18 0.11
N ALA A 193 29.53 -15.86 0.28
CA ALA A 193 28.79 -15.03 -0.64
C ALA A 193 29.42 -15.14 -2.05
N PRO A 194 28.66 -15.57 -3.08
CA PRO A 194 29.19 -15.71 -4.42
C PRO A 194 29.64 -14.36 -4.98
N GLY A 195 30.81 -14.36 -5.65
CA GLY A 195 31.31 -13.22 -6.40
C GLY A 195 30.59 -13.04 -7.75
N LEU A 196 30.95 -11.99 -8.50
CA LEU A 196 30.35 -11.72 -9.82
C LEU A 196 30.53 -12.90 -10.79
N ASP A 197 31.72 -13.51 -10.79
CA ASP A 197 32.04 -14.64 -11.65
C ASP A 197 31.22 -15.89 -11.32
N ASP A 198 30.97 -16.14 -10.02
CA ASP A 198 30.12 -17.25 -9.56
C ASP A 198 28.68 -17.07 -10.03
N VAL A 199 28.17 -15.83 -10.00
CA VAL A 199 26.81 -15.50 -10.47
C VAL A 199 26.71 -15.73 -11.97
N LEU A 200 27.69 -15.28 -12.75
CA LEU A 200 27.74 -15.50 -14.19
C LEU A 200 27.85 -16.98 -14.55
N ALA A 201 28.69 -17.73 -13.83
CA ALA A 201 28.82 -19.18 -14.01
C ALA A 201 27.49 -19.90 -13.73
N THR A 202 26.81 -19.53 -12.63
CA THR A 202 25.48 -20.06 -12.29
C THR A 202 24.47 -19.79 -13.40
N GLN A 203 24.45 -18.57 -13.96
CA GLN A 203 23.54 -18.25 -15.06
C GLN A 203 23.83 -19.04 -16.34
N ARG A 204 25.12 -19.27 -16.68
CA ARG A 204 25.49 -20.11 -17.83
C ARG A 204 25.00 -21.55 -17.62
N GLU A 205 25.17 -22.08 -16.42
CA GLU A 205 24.74 -23.43 -16.09
C GLU A 205 23.22 -23.57 -16.12
N VAL A 206 22.47 -22.59 -15.60
CA VAL A 206 21.01 -22.56 -15.73
C VAL A 206 20.59 -22.64 -17.20
N ARG A 207 21.19 -21.82 -18.08
CA ARG A 207 20.86 -21.86 -19.52
C ARG A 207 21.18 -23.21 -20.16
N ARG A 208 22.29 -23.84 -19.79
CA ARG A 208 22.68 -25.18 -20.28
C ARG A 208 21.64 -26.22 -19.88
N ILE A 209 21.26 -26.28 -18.61
CA ILE A 209 20.27 -27.22 -18.09
C ILE A 209 18.90 -27.01 -18.76
N LEU A 210 18.45 -25.76 -18.88
CA LEU A 210 17.19 -25.45 -19.56
C LEU A 210 17.18 -25.91 -21.02
N GLY A 211 18.28 -25.69 -21.76
CA GLY A 211 18.40 -26.12 -23.16
C GLY A 211 18.33 -27.63 -23.35
N LEU A 212 18.63 -28.42 -22.31
CA LEU A 212 18.55 -29.87 -22.32
C LEU A 212 17.18 -30.39 -21.83
N ALA A 213 16.64 -29.76 -20.79
CA ALA A 213 15.49 -30.29 -20.04
C ALA A 213 14.14 -29.63 -20.38
N VAL A 214 14.13 -28.47 -21.04
CA VAL A 214 12.89 -27.70 -21.26
C VAL A 214 12.67 -27.45 -22.75
N LYS A 215 11.49 -27.82 -23.24
CA LYS A 215 10.99 -27.46 -24.57
C LYS A 215 9.86 -26.45 -24.39
N GLU A 216 10.14 -25.20 -24.73
CA GLU A 216 9.15 -24.11 -24.74
C GLU A 216 8.53 -23.99 -26.15
N PRO A 217 7.21 -23.75 -26.27
CA PRO A 217 6.58 -23.57 -27.56
C PRO A 217 7.02 -22.24 -28.18
N VAL A 218 7.46 -22.31 -29.45
CA VAL A 218 7.90 -21.16 -30.25
C VAL A 218 6.68 -20.28 -30.60
N GLY A 219 6.19 -19.47 -29.65
CA GLY A 219 5.09 -18.54 -29.91
C GLY A 219 4.24 -18.10 -28.71
N SER A 220 4.34 -18.72 -27.53
CA SER A 220 3.46 -18.37 -26.39
C SER A 220 3.74 -16.98 -25.79
N LEU A 221 4.94 -16.45 -25.98
CA LEU A 221 5.34 -15.10 -25.53
C LEU A 221 5.17 -14.02 -26.61
N ALA A 222 4.95 -14.39 -27.88
CA ALA A 222 4.99 -13.42 -28.99
C ALA A 222 3.94 -12.30 -28.89
N THR A 223 2.77 -12.58 -28.32
CA THR A 223 1.74 -11.56 -28.05
C THR A 223 2.08 -10.71 -26.84
N SER A 224 2.57 -11.31 -25.74
CA SER A 224 3.06 -10.57 -24.56
C SER A 224 4.21 -9.65 -24.94
N ASP A 225 5.19 -10.15 -25.69
CA ASP A 225 6.36 -9.39 -26.16
C ASP A 225 5.95 -8.21 -27.06
N ARG A 226 4.92 -8.38 -27.90
CA ARG A 226 4.37 -7.27 -28.72
C ARG A 226 3.70 -6.21 -27.86
N ILE A 227 2.94 -6.60 -26.84
CA ILE A 227 2.29 -5.67 -25.92
C ILE A 227 3.35 -4.96 -25.06
N ASP A 228 4.28 -5.72 -24.49
CA ASP A 228 5.38 -5.20 -23.68
C ASP A 228 6.27 -4.25 -24.51
N ARG A 229 6.43 -4.45 -25.83
CA ARG A 229 7.15 -3.49 -26.70
C ARG A 229 6.53 -2.09 -26.70
N VAL A 230 5.21 -1.99 -26.54
CA VAL A 230 4.51 -0.69 -26.44
C VAL A 230 4.45 -0.23 -24.99
N VAL A 231 4.02 -1.12 -24.09
CA VAL A 231 3.79 -0.82 -22.67
C VAL A 231 5.08 -0.53 -21.91
N LEU A 232 6.21 -1.15 -22.25
CA LEU A 232 7.51 -0.90 -21.62
C LEU A 232 8.37 0.14 -22.36
N HIS A 233 7.87 0.71 -23.46
CA HIS A 233 8.61 1.74 -24.17
C HIS A 233 8.74 3.01 -23.31
N PRO A 234 9.90 3.68 -23.25
CA PRO A 234 10.10 4.86 -22.41
C PRO A 234 9.11 6.00 -22.66
N VAL A 235 8.71 6.19 -23.91
CA VAL A 235 7.72 7.22 -24.33
C VAL A 235 6.29 6.65 -24.37
N TRP A 236 6.01 5.66 -25.23
CA TRP A 236 4.67 5.07 -25.35
C TRP A 236 4.16 4.43 -24.07
N GLY A 237 5.01 3.76 -23.29
CA GLY A 237 4.64 3.21 -21.99
C GLY A 237 4.25 4.29 -20.99
N MET A 238 5.01 5.39 -20.93
CA MET A 238 4.65 6.55 -20.09
C MET A 238 3.36 7.23 -20.57
N LEU A 239 3.11 7.26 -21.88
CA LEU A 239 1.86 7.79 -22.45
C LEU A 239 0.67 6.88 -22.10
N VAL A 240 0.80 5.56 -22.28
CA VAL A 240 -0.24 4.58 -21.90
C VAL A 240 -0.50 4.65 -20.41
N LEU A 241 0.53 4.78 -19.59
CA LEU A 241 0.40 5.01 -18.16
C LEU A 241 -0.37 6.31 -17.89
N ALA A 242 0.03 7.44 -18.48
CA ALA A 242 -0.64 8.72 -18.30
C ALA A 242 -2.12 8.66 -18.71
N VAL A 243 -2.44 8.03 -19.85
CA VAL A 243 -3.83 7.83 -20.31
C VAL A 243 -4.61 6.93 -19.35
N THR A 244 -4.01 5.83 -18.90
CA THR A 244 -4.65 4.91 -17.94
C THR A 244 -4.94 5.63 -16.62
N MET A 245 -3.99 6.43 -16.13
CA MET A 245 -4.17 7.26 -14.94
C MET A 245 -5.23 8.33 -15.16
N PHE A 246 -5.23 9.00 -16.31
CA PHE A 246 -6.25 9.98 -16.67
C PHE A 246 -7.65 9.37 -16.67
N LEU A 247 -7.84 8.21 -17.30
CA LEU A 247 -9.13 7.50 -17.30
C LEU A 247 -9.56 7.07 -15.89
N MET A 248 -8.62 6.58 -15.08
CA MET A 248 -8.89 6.25 -13.69
C MET A 248 -9.34 7.48 -12.90
N PHE A 249 -8.64 8.61 -13.01
CA PHE A 249 -9.04 9.86 -12.35
C PHE A 249 -10.38 10.39 -12.86
N GLN A 250 -10.62 10.35 -14.17
CA GLN A 250 -11.91 10.75 -14.75
C GLN A 250 -13.05 9.89 -14.21
N ALA A 251 -12.89 8.57 -14.14
CA ALA A 251 -13.90 7.68 -13.55
C ALA A 251 -14.12 8.00 -12.07
N VAL A 252 -13.04 8.19 -11.31
CA VAL A 252 -13.09 8.51 -9.88
C VAL A 252 -13.76 9.85 -9.60
N PHE A 253 -13.63 10.86 -10.45
CA PHE A 253 -14.22 12.20 -10.22
C PHE A 253 -15.54 12.44 -10.92
N SER A 254 -15.75 11.88 -12.11
CA SER A 254 -16.99 12.07 -12.88
C SER A 254 -18.03 11.02 -12.52
N TRP A 255 -17.64 9.74 -12.51
CA TRP A 255 -18.61 8.65 -12.32
C TRP A 255 -18.97 8.45 -10.85
N ALA A 256 -18.10 8.83 -9.91
CA ALA A 256 -18.41 8.76 -8.49
C ALA A 256 -19.44 9.80 -8.04
N ASN A 257 -19.54 10.96 -8.72
CA ASN A 257 -20.46 12.03 -8.32
C ASN A 257 -21.92 11.56 -8.31
N VAL A 258 -22.35 10.78 -9.31
CA VAL A 258 -23.73 10.30 -9.40
C VAL A 258 -24.18 9.51 -8.16
N PRO A 259 -23.49 8.43 -7.73
CA PRO A 259 -23.84 7.74 -6.49
C PRO A 259 -23.55 8.57 -5.24
N MET A 260 -22.55 9.46 -5.26
CA MET A 260 -22.27 10.37 -4.13
C MET A 260 -23.45 11.30 -3.86
N ASP A 261 -23.97 11.96 -4.90
CA ASP A 261 -25.07 12.91 -4.80
C ASP A 261 -26.38 12.21 -4.39
N ALA A 262 -26.59 10.97 -4.87
CA ALA A 262 -27.71 10.14 -4.42
C ALA A 262 -27.64 9.81 -2.93
N ILE A 263 -26.45 9.49 -2.41
CA ILE A 263 -26.23 9.23 -0.98
C ILE A 263 -26.42 10.51 -0.17
N LYS A 264 -25.85 11.65 -0.62
CA LYS A 264 -26.02 12.97 0.01
C LYS A 264 -27.50 13.31 0.15
N ALA A 265 -28.25 13.28 -0.95
CA ALA A 265 -29.68 13.55 -0.98
C ALA A 265 -30.47 12.61 -0.06
N GLY A 266 -30.11 11.32 -0.02
CA GLY A 266 -30.71 10.35 0.90
C GLY A 266 -30.46 10.69 2.37
N THR A 267 -29.23 11.09 2.71
CA THR A 267 -28.86 11.44 4.10
C THR A 267 -29.46 12.77 4.55
N GLU A 268 -29.52 13.77 3.66
CA GLU A 268 -30.19 15.05 3.90
C GLU A 268 -31.70 14.87 4.04
N GLY A 269 -32.31 14.06 3.18
CA GLY A 269 -33.73 13.69 3.28
C GLY A 269 -34.07 13.04 4.61
N LEU A 270 -33.24 12.11 5.08
CA LEU A 270 -33.40 11.48 6.40
C LEU A 270 -33.23 12.48 7.55
N GLY A 271 -32.26 13.40 7.44
CA GLY A 271 -32.05 14.46 8.42
C GLY A 271 -33.23 15.42 8.51
N ASN A 272 -33.79 15.84 7.38
CA ASN A 272 -34.97 16.72 7.31
C ASN A 272 -36.23 16.04 7.84
N LEU A 273 -36.40 14.75 7.55
CA LEU A 273 -37.51 13.96 8.10
C LEU A 273 -37.46 13.93 9.63
N LEU A 274 -36.29 13.70 10.22
CA LEU A 274 -36.10 13.76 11.67
C LEU A 274 -36.30 15.15 12.26
N LYS A 275 -35.88 16.22 11.55
CA LYS A 275 -36.15 17.59 11.95
C LYS A 275 -37.65 17.93 11.99
N THR A 276 -38.45 17.27 11.15
CA THR A 276 -39.90 17.48 11.08
C THR A 276 -40.65 16.75 12.20
N TYR A 277 -40.22 15.54 12.55
CA TYR A 277 -40.89 14.70 13.55
C TYR A 277 -40.40 14.88 14.99
N MET A 278 -39.27 15.56 15.20
CA MET A 278 -38.65 15.72 16.51
C MET A 278 -38.51 17.20 16.87
N PRO A 279 -38.83 17.63 18.10
CA PRO A 279 -38.70 19.02 18.52
C PRO A 279 -37.24 19.49 18.48
N GLU A 280 -37.05 20.79 18.23
CA GLU A 280 -35.73 21.42 18.27
C GLU A 280 -35.08 21.23 19.65
N GLY A 281 -33.85 20.74 19.66
CA GLY A 281 -33.13 20.46 20.90
C GLY A 281 -31.80 19.74 20.67
N MET A 282 -31.04 19.53 21.75
CA MET A 282 -29.71 18.91 21.67
C MET A 282 -29.73 17.50 21.08
N LEU A 283 -30.78 16.72 21.36
CA LEU A 283 -30.93 15.37 20.80
C LEU A 283 -31.13 15.40 19.29
N GLN A 284 -31.87 16.40 18.78
CA GLN A 284 -32.08 16.60 17.35
C GLN A 284 -30.77 16.97 16.65
N SER A 285 -30.02 17.93 17.20
CA SER A 285 -28.72 18.29 16.62
C SER A 285 -27.70 17.14 16.70
N LEU A 286 -27.65 16.39 17.81
CA LEU A 286 -26.75 15.23 17.90
C LEU A 286 -27.09 14.16 16.84
N LEU A 287 -28.37 13.83 16.67
CA LEU A 287 -28.77 12.80 15.72
C LEU A 287 -28.61 13.25 14.26
N VAL A 288 -28.98 14.50 13.95
CA VAL A 288 -28.93 14.99 12.57
C VAL A 288 -27.52 15.45 12.18
N ASP A 289 -26.93 16.36 12.96
CA ASP A 289 -25.63 16.99 12.63
C ASP A 289 -24.44 16.15 13.11
N GLY A 290 -24.60 15.38 14.19
CA GLY A 290 -23.54 14.51 14.70
C GLY A 290 -23.52 13.13 14.04
N VAL A 291 -24.64 12.41 14.08
CA VAL A 291 -24.72 11.01 13.65
C VAL A 291 -25.04 10.88 12.16
N ILE A 292 -26.14 11.45 11.68
CA ILE A 292 -26.59 11.26 10.29
C ILE A 292 -25.64 11.95 9.32
N ALA A 293 -25.27 13.20 9.57
CA ALA A 293 -24.27 13.89 8.76
C ALA A 293 -22.91 13.17 8.83
N GLY A 294 -22.52 12.64 10.00
CA GLY A 294 -21.30 11.85 10.16
C GLY A 294 -21.31 10.55 9.35
N VAL A 295 -22.37 9.75 9.46
CA VAL A 295 -22.56 8.50 8.69
C VAL A 295 -22.66 8.82 7.19
N GLY A 296 -23.40 9.87 6.83
CA GLY A 296 -23.52 10.33 5.45
C GLY A 296 -22.17 10.70 4.87
N GLY A 297 -21.38 11.50 5.58
CA GLY A 297 -20.01 11.84 5.19
C GLY A 297 -19.14 10.61 4.93
N VAL A 298 -19.22 9.58 5.78
CA VAL A 298 -18.51 8.30 5.57
C VAL A 298 -18.98 7.59 4.29
N ILE A 299 -20.29 7.38 4.15
CA ILE A 299 -20.85 6.55 3.08
C ILE A 299 -20.70 7.25 1.71
N VAL A 300 -20.76 8.59 1.67
CA VAL A 300 -20.56 9.37 0.44
C VAL A 300 -19.19 9.08 -0.19
N PHE A 301 -18.12 8.81 0.57
CA PHE A 301 -16.81 8.49 -0.05
C PHE A 301 -16.68 7.06 -0.58
N LEU A 302 -17.60 6.16 -0.20
CA LEU A 302 -17.49 4.75 -0.56
C LEU A 302 -17.47 4.50 -2.08
N PRO A 303 -18.36 5.10 -2.91
CA PRO A 303 -18.34 4.89 -4.36
C PRO A 303 -17.00 5.26 -5.00
N GLN A 304 -16.43 6.40 -4.60
CA GLN A 304 -15.14 6.86 -5.11
C GLN A 304 -14.01 5.87 -4.77
N ILE A 305 -14.00 5.35 -3.54
CA ILE A 305 -13.04 4.35 -3.09
C ILE A 305 -13.19 3.04 -3.87
N LEU A 306 -14.43 2.60 -4.13
CA LEU A 306 -14.69 1.37 -4.88
C LEU A 306 -14.27 1.49 -6.35
N ILE A 307 -14.52 2.62 -6.99
CA ILE A 307 -14.04 2.86 -8.37
C ILE A 307 -12.51 2.83 -8.40
N LEU A 308 -11.83 3.47 -7.46
CA LEU A 308 -10.37 3.40 -7.38
C LEU A 308 -9.89 1.94 -7.22
N PHE A 309 -10.44 1.19 -6.27
CA PHE A 309 -10.05 -0.20 -6.04
C PHE A 309 -10.39 -1.10 -7.22
N LEU A 310 -11.46 -0.81 -7.97
CA LEU A 310 -11.81 -1.52 -9.21
C LEU A 310 -10.66 -1.40 -10.21
N PHE A 311 -10.16 -0.17 -10.45
CA PHE A 311 -9.02 0.04 -11.34
C PHE A 311 -7.73 -0.59 -10.80
N ILE A 312 -7.41 -0.42 -9.52
CA ILE A 312 -6.19 -1.00 -8.94
C ILE A 312 -6.20 -2.53 -9.08
N LEU A 313 -7.29 -3.18 -8.67
CA LEU A 313 -7.44 -4.64 -8.77
C LEU A 313 -7.43 -5.10 -10.23
N ALA A 314 -8.07 -4.37 -11.15
CA ALA A 314 -8.04 -4.72 -12.57
C ALA A 314 -6.63 -4.58 -13.18
N LEU A 315 -5.87 -3.54 -12.82
CA LEU A 315 -4.48 -3.35 -13.27
C LEU A 315 -3.52 -4.36 -12.65
N GLU A 316 -3.79 -4.81 -11.42
CA GLU A 316 -3.05 -5.86 -10.72
C GLU A 316 -3.30 -7.23 -11.35
N ASP A 317 -4.57 -7.65 -11.45
CA ASP A 317 -4.97 -8.95 -12.03
C ASP A 317 -4.59 -9.07 -13.52
N SER A 318 -4.55 -7.96 -14.25
CA SER A 318 -4.12 -7.96 -15.65
C SER A 318 -2.61 -8.08 -15.85
N GLY A 319 -1.83 -7.89 -14.78
CA GLY A 319 -0.37 -7.88 -14.85
C GLY A 319 0.24 -6.60 -15.41
N TYR A 320 -0.57 -5.55 -15.66
CA TYR A 320 -0.08 -4.24 -16.11
C TYR A 320 0.67 -3.48 -15.01
N LEU A 321 0.21 -3.59 -13.75
CA LEU A 321 0.76 -2.85 -12.61
C LEU A 321 2.28 -3.07 -12.40
N PRO A 322 2.83 -4.32 -12.48
CA PRO A 322 4.28 -4.55 -12.49
C PRO A 322 5.04 -3.85 -13.63
N ARG A 323 4.47 -3.76 -14.83
CA ARG A 323 5.10 -3.05 -15.97
C ARG A 323 5.15 -1.55 -15.72
N ALA A 324 4.05 -0.98 -15.23
CA ALA A 324 3.99 0.43 -14.85
C ALA A 324 5.02 0.77 -13.77
N ALA A 325 5.18 -0.10 -12.77
CA ALA A 325 6.21 0.03 -11.75
C ALA A 325 7.62 -0.02 -12.35
N PHE A 326 7.88 -0.91 -13.31
CA PHE A 326 9.16 -0.99 -14.02
C PHE A 326 9.50 0.29 -14.79
N LEU A 327 8.54 0.86 -15.54
CA LEU A 327 8.75 2.14 -16.25
C LEU A 327 9.16 3.26 -15.30
N LEU A 328 8.51 3.31 -14.13
CA LEU A 328 8.73 4.35 -13.14
C LEU A 328 9.93 4.08 -12.23
N ASP A 329 10.52 2.88 -12.27
CA ASP A 329 11.67 2.54 -11.44
C ASP A 329 12.84 3.48 -11.68
N ARG A 330 13.06 3.90 -12.94
CA ARG A 330 14.10 4.90 -13.26
C ARG A 330 13.81 6.26 -12.62
N VAL A 331 12.56 6.71 -12.65
CA VAL A 331 12.16 8.01 -12.08
C VAL A 331 12.22 7.95 -10.56
N MET A 332 11.66 6.91 -9.96
CA MET A 332 11.64 6.68 -8.50
C MET A 332 13.05 6.44 -7.93
N GLY A 333 13.91 5.77 -8.69
CA GLY A 333 15.31 5.50 -8.30
C GLY A 333 16.13 6.78 -8.10
N THR A 334 15.83 7.87 -8.83
CA THR A 334 16.50 9.17 -8.64
C THR A 334 16.32 9.70 -7.21
N VAL A 335 15.13 9.53 -6.65
CA VAL A 335 14.77 9.93 -5.28
C VAL A 335 15.01 8.83 -4.25
N GLY A 336 15.54 7.66 -4.67
CA GLY A 336 15.88 6.54 -3.78
C GLY A 336 14.69 5.68 -3.36
N LEU A 337 13.65 5.64 -4.19
CA LEU A 337 12.49 4.76 -4.03
C LEU A 337 12.50 3.68 -5.10
N SER A 338 11.96 2.51 -4.77
CA SER A 338 11.67 1.47 -5.77
C SER A 338 10.48 1.87 -6.66
N GLY A 339 10.43 1.37 -7.90
CA GLY A 339 9.24 1.51 -8.76
C GLY A 339 7.95 1.00 -8.12
N ARG A 340 8.03 0.05 -7.16
CA ARG A 340 6.87 -0.44 -6.38
C ARG A 340 6.25 0.64 -5.49
N SER A 341 7.00 1.66 -5.10
CA SER A 341 6.49 2.79 -4.31
C SER A 341 5.47 3.62 -5.06
N PHE A 342 5.44 3.57 -6.40
CA PHE A 342 4.43 4.25 -7.19
C PHE A 342 3.02 3.74 -6.91
N ILE A 343 2.85 2.44 -6.68
CA ILE A 343 1.53 1.81 -6.50
C ILE A 343 0.80 2.42 -5.29
N PRO A 344 1.42 2.46 -4.09
CA PRO A 344 0.87 3.19 -2.94
C PRO A 344 0.62 4.68 -3.20
N LEU A 345 1.58 5.37 -3.81
CA LEU A 345 1.50 6.81 -4.03
C LEU A 345 0.36 7.20 -4.96
N LEU A 346 0.13 6.40 -5.99
CA LEU A 346 -1.00 6.57 -6.89
C LEU A 346 -2.33 6.44 -6.12
N SER A 347 -2.46 5.42 -5.29
CA SER A 347 -3.63 5.24 -4.44
C SER A 347 -3.82 6.40 -3.46
N SER A 348 -2.73 7.07 -3.04
CA SER A 348 -2.79 8.22 -2.13
C SER A 348 -3.44 9.48 -2.71
N PHE A 349 -3.44 9.67 -4.04
CA PHE A 349 -4.17 10.78 -4.69
C PHE A 349 -5.69 10.67 -4.55
N ALA A 350 -6.21 9.45 -4.43
CA ALA A 350 -7.61 9.29 -4.08
C ALA A 350 -7.78 9.44 -2.57
N CYS A 351 -7.03 8.64 -1.78
CA CYS A 351 -7.01 8.73 -0.33
C CYS A 351 -5.70 8.18 0.25
N ALA A 352 -5.11 8.89 1.21
CA ALA A 352 -3.87 8.49 1.85
C ALA A 352 -3.99 7.18 2.65
N ILE A 353 -5.17 6.84 3.18
CA ILE A 353 -5.40 5.61 3.98
C ILE A 353 -5.11 4.33 3.17
N PRO A 354 -5.81 4.05 2.05
CA PRO A 354 -5.53 2.87 1.24
C PRO A 354 -4.12 2.91 0.63
N GLY A 355 -3.60 4.10 0.30
CA GLY A 355 -2.22 4.25 -0.16
C GLY A 355 -1.20 3.78 0.90
N VAL A 356 -1.32 4.24 2.15
CA VAL A 356 -0.46 3.80 3.26
C VAL A 356 -0.58 2.28 3.48
N MET A 357 -1.78 1.71 3.41
CA MET A 357 -1.97 0.26 3.53
C MET A 357 -1.37 -0.54 2.35
N ALA A 358 -1.39 0.01 1.14
CA ALA A 358 -0.82 -0.61 -0.05
C ALA A 358 0.72 -0.70 -0.01
N THR A 359 1.38 0.06 0.88
CA THR A 359 2.84 0.02 1.06
C THR A 359 3.37 -1.35 1.52
N ARG A 360 2.50 -2.27 1.95
CA ARG A 360 2.85 -3.69 2.22
C ARG A 360 3.43 -4.42 1.01
N THR A 361 3.16 -3.93 -0.20
CA THR A 361 3.75 -4.46 -1.45
C THR A 361 5.24 -4.12 -1.60
N ILE A 362 5.76 -3.20 -0.78
CA ILE A 362 7.17 -2.79 -0.76
C ILE A 362 7.91 -3.67 0.25
N SER A 363 8.81 -4.53 -0.25
CA SER A 363 9.58 -5.47 0.57
C SER A 363 10.64 -4.80 1.44
N ASN A 364 11.30 -3.76 0.93
CA ASN A 364 12.29 -3.02 1.71
C ASN A 364 11.61 -2.10 2.72
N TRP A 365 11.79 -2.38 4.01
CA TRP A 365 11.23 -1.58 5.11
C TRP A 365 11.55 -0.09 5.00
N ARG A 366 12.75 0.28 4.54
CA ARG A 366 13.19 1.68 4.48
C ARG A 366 12.43 2.45 3.39
N ASP A 367 12.26 1.82 2.24
CA ASP A 367 11.51 2.41 1.12
C ASP A 367 10.02 2.41 1.44
N ARG A 368 9.54 1.39 2.16
CA ARG A 368 8.19 1.34 2.71
C ARG A 368 7.93 2.53 3.65
N ILE A 369 8.78 2.77 4.64
CA ILE A 369 8.63 3.92 5.56
C ILE A 369 8.70 5.24 4.82
N THR A 370 9.66 5.41 3.90
CA THR A 370 9.77 6.65 3.10
C THR A 370 8.48 6.89 2.31
N THR A 371 7.95 5.84 1.66
CA THR A 371 6.69 5.90 0.91
C THR A 371 5.51 6.23 1.82
N ILE A 372 5.42 5.63 3.02
CA ILE A 372 4.41 5.97 4.03
C ILE A 372 4.52 7.45 4.42
N MET A 373 5.74 7.97 4.58
CA MET A 373 5.96 9.37 4.97
C MET A 373 5.50 10.33 3.88
N ILE A 374 5.77 10.06 2.60
CA ILE A 374 5.44 10.98 1.49
C ILE A 374 4.05 10.76 0.87
N ALA A 375 3.43 9.59 1.04
CA ALA A 375 2.05 9.31 0.64
C ALA A 375 1.06 10.45 0.95
N PRO A 376 1.13 11.10 2.12
CA PRO A 376 0.17 12.12 2.50
C PRO A 376 0.44 13.51 1.87
N LEU A 377 1.56 13.67 1.15
CA LEU A 377 1.86 14.84 0.30
C LEU A 377 1.16 14.75 -1.06
N MET A 378 0.63 13.57 -1.43
CA MET A 378 -0.24 13.42 -2.58
C MET A 378 -1.58 14.08 -2.28
N THR A 379 -2.01 14.99 -3.15
CA THR A 379 -3.26 15.71 -3.00
C THR A 379 -4.44 14.74 -3.11
N CYS A 380 -5.07 14.47 -1.96
CA CYS A 380 -6.25 13.60 -1.89
C CYS A 380 -7.52 14.34 -2.30
N SER A 381 -8.50 13.61 -2.83
CA SER A 381 -9.82 14.10 -3.25
C SER A 381 -10.54 14.99 -2.21
N ALA A 382 -10.43 14.66 -0.92
CA ALA A 382 -11.05 15.43 0.17
C ALA A 382 -10.54 16.89 0.30
N ARG A 383 -9.46 17.27 -0.40
CA ARG A 383 -8.96 18.66 -0.45
C ARG A 383 -9.67 19.50 -1.50
N LEU A 384 -10.33 18.87 -2.47
CA LEU A 384 -10.94 19.55 -3.60
C LEU A 384 -12.01 20.56 -3.23
N PRO A 385 -12.91 20.33 -2.24
CA PRO A 385 -13.90 21.35 -1.86
C PRO A 385 -13.25 22.66 -1.40
N VAL A 386 -12.16 22.56 -0.61
CA VAL A 386 -11.42 23.73 -0.13
C VAL A 386 -10.69 24.42 -1.29
N TYR A 387 -10.05 23.65 -2.18
CA TYR A 387 -9.40 24.21 -3.36
C TYR A 387 -10.39 24.88 -4.30
N ALA A 388 -11.54 24.24 -4.57
CA ALA A 388 -12.58 24.81 -5.41
C ALA A 388 -13.10 26.13 -4.84
N LEU A 389 -13.41 26.18 -3.54
CA LEU A 389 -13.86 27.40 -2.85
C LEU A 389 -12.83 28.53 -2.96
N LEU A 390 -11.57 28.27 -2.60
CA LEU A 390 -10.53 29.30 -2.60
C LEU A 390 -10.14 29.75 -4.01
N ILE A 391 -10.10 28.82 -4.97
CA ILE A 391 -9.80 29.16 -6.36
C ILE A 391 -10.95 29.97 -6.97
N ALA A 392 -12.21 29.60 -6.72
CA ALA A 392 -13.37 30.35 -7.19
C ALA A 392 -13.37 31.77 -6.62
N ALA A 393 -13.17 31.92 -5.30
CA ALA A 393 -13.21 33.21 -4.62
C ALA A 393 -12.10 34.18 -5.02
N PHE A 394 -10.88 33.70 -5.28
CA PHE A 394 -9.70 34.57 -5.43
C PHE A 394 -9.04 34.54 -6.81
N ILE A 395 -9.27 33.50 -7.62
CA ILE A 395 -8.62 33.37 -8.93
C ILE A 395 -9.62 33.74 -10.02
N PRO A 396 -9.34 34.80 -10.81
CA PRO A 396 -10.30 35.28 -11.80
C PRO A 396 -10.53 34.23 -12.89
N ALA A 397 -11.79 34.06 -13.30
CA ALA A 397 -12.20 33.19 -14.39
C ALA A 397 -11.77 33.76 -15.76
N ARG A 398 -10.48 33.65 -16.08
CA ARG A 398 -9.87 34.09 -17.35
C ARG A 398 -9.24 32.93 -18.09
N THR A 399 -9.25 32.99 -19.41
CA THR A 399 -8.56 32.01 -20.25
C THR A 399 -7.09 32.38 -20.42
N VAL A 400 -6.21 31.41 -20.24
CA VAL A 400 -4.77 31.47 -20.48
C VAL A 400 -4.48 30.89 -21.86
N GLY A 401 -3.88 31.67 -22.74
CA GLY A 401 -3.52 31.23 -24.10
C GLY A 401 -4.71 30.84 -24.99
N GLY A 402 -5.92 31.32 -24.69
CA GLY A 402 -7.15 31.08 -25.47
C GLY A 402 -7.76 29.68 -25.34
N ILE A 403 -7.11 28.74 -24.65
CA ILE A 403 -7.52 27.33 -24.58
C ILE A 403 -7.76 26.86 -23.13
N PHE A 404 -6.97 27.34 -22.16
CA PHE A 404 -6.99 26.82 -20.79
C PHE A 404 -7.65 27.79 -19.81
N ASN A 405 -8.45 27.32 -18.86
CA ASN A 405 -9.00 28.14 -17.77
C ASN A 405 -7.94 28.34 -16.67
N LEU A 406 -7.69 29.58 -16.24
CA LEU A 406 -6.72 29.91 -15.19
C LEU A 406 -6.97 29.15 -13.88
N GLN A 407 -8.23 28.99 -13.45
CA GLN A 407 -8.60 28.24 -12.25
C GLN A 407 -8.18 26.76 -12.36
N GLY A 408 -8.37 26.17 -13.54
CA GLY A 408 -7.91 24.81 -13.84
C GLY A 408 -6.38 24.70 -13.84
N VAL A 409 -5.67 25.71 -14.35
CA VAL A 409 -4.20 25.77 -14.32
C VAL A 409 -3.68 25.87 -12.89
N VAL A 410 -4.30 26.68 -12.03
CA VAL A 410 -3.93 26.78 -10.61
C VAL A 410 -4.15 25.45 -9.90
N LEU A 411 -5.29 24.79 -10.11
CA LEU A 411 -5.55 23.47 -9.54
C LEU A 411 -4.50 22.45 -10.00
N PHE A 412 -4.18 22.42 -11.29
CA PHE A 412 -3.13 21.55 -11.84
C PHE A 412 -1.76 21.85 -11.21
N ALA A 413 -1.40 23.12 -11.06
CA ALA A 413 -0.15 23.53 -10.43
C ALA A 413 -0.05 23.06 -8.97
N LEU A 414 -1.15 23.11 -8.20
CA LEU A 414 -1.19 22.59 -6.82
C LEU A 414 -0.94 21.06 -6.77
N TYR A 415 -1.50 20.30 -7.71
CA TYR A 415 -1.25 18.86 -7.80
C TYR A 415 0.21 18.55 -8.14
N VAL A 416 0.78 19.24 -9.14
CA VAL A 416 2.20 19.11 -9.50
C VAL A 416 3.09 19.51 -8.33
N PHE A 417 2.75 20.58 -7.61
CA PHE A 417 3.50 21.04 -6.46
C PHE A 417 3.53 20.00 -5.33
N GLY A 418 2.42 19.31 -5.06
CA GLY A 418 2.39 18.17 -4.13
C GLY A 418 3.32 17.03 -4.54
N ILE A 419 3.31 16.65 -5.83
CA ILE A 419 4.20 15.59 -6.37
C ILE A 419 5.66 15.97 -6.24
N VAL A 420 6.03 17.17 -6.69
CA VAL A 420 7.39 17.67 -6.65
C VAL A 420 7.87 17.75 -5.20
N SER A 421 7.03 18.20 -4.29
CA SER A 421 7.36 18.25 -2.87
C SER A 421 7.53 16.86 -2.25
N ALA A 422 6.68 15.89 -2.61
CA ALA A 422 6.83 14.50 -2.19
C ALA A 422 8.17 13.90 -2.65
N MET A 423 8.54 14.16 -3.92
CA MET A 423 9.83 13.75 -4.47
C MET A 423 11.01 14.44 -3.77
N ALA A 424 10.89 15.74 -3.46
CA ALA A 424 11.91 16.49 -2.73
C ALA A 424 12.10 15.94 -1.30
N VAL A 425 11.01 15.68 -0.58
CA VAL A 425 11.07 15.08 0.76
C VAL A 425 11.69 13.68 0.72
N ALA A 426 11.32 12.84 -0.25
CA ALA A 426 11.94 11.53 -0.42
C ALA A 426 13.46 11.63 -0.67
N TRP A 427 13.88 12.58 -1.51
CA TRP A 427 15.29 12.84 -1.79
C TRP A 427 16.06 13.37 -0.58
N VAL A 428 15.44 14.22 0.25
CA VAL A 428 16.02 14.68 1.51
C VAL A 428 16.17 13.51 2.49
N MET A 429 15.14 12.67 2.64
CA MET A 429 15.20 11.47 3.49
C MET A 429 16.27 10.47 3.02
N LYS A 430 16.51 10.37 1.71
CA LYS A 430 17.62 9.60 1.13
C LYS A 430 18.99 10.11 1.57
N ARG A 431 19.15 11.43 1.75
CA ARG A 431 20.44 12.06 2.14
C ARG A 431 20.89 11.74 3.56
N PHE A 432 19.94 11.45 4.44
CA PHE A 432 20.20 11.05 5.82
C PHE A 432 20.36 9.52 5.98
N ARG A 433 20.51 8.77 4.87
CA ARG A 433 20.67 7.30 4.85
C ARG A 433 22.04 6.90 4.31
N ASP A 434 22.62 5.83 4.88
CA ASP A 434 23.78 5.14 4.31
C ASP A 434 23.43 4.50 2.96
N SER A 435 24.23 4.85 1.94
CA SER A 435 24.02 4.63 0.51
C SER A 435 24.22 3.18 0.02
N THR A 436 24.48 2.23 0.92
CA THR A 436 25.14 0.96 0.57
C THR A 436 24.21 -0.16 0.11
N GLN A 437 22.88 0.03 0.10
CA GLN A 437 21.93 -1.00 -0.36
C GLN A 437 20.86 -0.41 -1.27
N HIS A 438 21.23 -0.13 -2.53
CA HIS A 438 20.24 -0.10 -3.60
C HIS A 438 19.85 -1.56 -3.87
N SER A 439 18.62 -1.95 -3.52
CA SER A 439 18.09 -3.25 -3.90
C SER A 439 17.73 -3.18 -5.38
N PRO A 440 18.48 -3.80 -6.32
CA PRO A 440 18.05 -3.85 -7.70
C PRO A 440 16.67 -4.51 -7.77
N LEU A 441 15.72 -3.88 -8.46
CA LEU A 441 14.38 -4.41 -8.64
C LEU A 441 14.46 -5.66 -9.53
N LEU A 442 14.59 -6.83 -8.92
CA LEU A 442 14.43 -8.09 -9.64
C LEU A 442 12.93 -8.44 -9.62
N MET A 443 12.24 -8.10 -10.71
CA MET A 443 10.79 -8.27 -10.84
C MET A 443 10.51 -9.27 -11.96
N GLU A 444 9.89 -10.40 -11.59
CA GLU A 444 9.20 -11.23 -12.57
C GLU A 444 7.98 -10.46 -13.09
N LEU A 445 7.92 -10.29 -14.40
CA LEU A 445 6.75 -9.72 -15.06
C LEU A 445 5.71 -10.84 -15.22
N PRO A 446 4.59 -10.85 -14.48
CA PRO A 446 3.60 -11.92 -14.60
C PRO A 446 3.00 -11.95 -16.01
N ALA A 447 2.54 -13.09 -16.50
CA ALA A 447 1.87 -13.13 -17.81
C ALA A 447 0.60 -12.26 -17.81
N TYR A 448 0.29 -11.63 -18.96
CA TYR A 448 -0.98 -10.92 -19.13
C TYR A 448 -2.15 -11.88 -18.95
N ARG A 449 -3.14 -11.46 -18.17
CA ARG A 449 -4.38 -12.20 -17.94
C ARG A 449 -5.56 -11.24 -18.02
N TRP A 450 -6.73 -11.76 -18.35
CA TRP A 450 -7.95 -10.97 -18.19
C TRP A 450 -8.36 -10.95 -16.71
N PRO A 451 -8.72 -9.79 -16.15
CA PRO A 451 -9.16 -9.71 -14.77
C PRO A 451 -10.43 -10.54 -14.57
N ASN A 452 -10.46 -11.35 -13.51
CA ASN A 452 -11.61 -12.19 -13.23
C ASN A 452 -12.69 -11.37 -12.51
N LEU A 453 -13.84 -11.18 -13.15
CA LEU A 453 -14.96 -10.39 -12.61
C LEU A 453 -15.39 -10.83 -11.20
N ARG A 454 -15.31 -12.13 -10.88
CA ARG A 454 -15.65 -12.65 -9.55
C ARG A 454 -14.65 -12.21 -8.50
N ASN A 455 -13.35 -12.29 -8.80
CA ASN A 455 -12.30 -11.83 -7.90
C ASN A 455 -12.40 -10.32 -7.68
N LEU A 456 -12.69 -9.59 -8.75
CA LEU A 456 -12.88 -8.14 -8.72
C LEU A 456 -14.05 -7.76 -7.81
N ALA A 457 -15.21 -8.41 -7.95
CA ALA A 457 -16.40 -8.17 -7.12
C ALA A 457 -16.17 -8.52 -5.64
N LEU A 458 -15.55 -9.68 -5.36
CA LEU A 458 -15.23 -10.09 -3.99
C LEU A 458 -14.22 -9.13 -3.34
N GLY A 459 -13.17 -8.76 -4.09
CA GLY A 459 -12.19 -7.79 -3.65
C GLY A 459 -12.84 -6.44 -3.32
N LEU A 460 -13.72 -5.92 -4.18
CA LEU A 460 -14.46 -4.69 -3.92
C LEU A 460 -15.36 -4.79 -2.68
N TYR A 461 -16.07 -5.89 -2.50
CA TYR A 461 -16.90 -6.12 -1.32
C TYR A 461 -16.08 -6.11 -0.03
N GLU A 462 -14.94 -6.80 -0.01
CA GLU A 462 -14.03 -6.79 1.14
C GLU A 462 -13.52 -5.37 1.44
N ARG A 463 -13.16 -4.59 0.41
CA ARG A 463 -12.73 -3.20 0.60
C ARG A 463 -13.85 -2.32 1.14
N ALA A 464 -15.09 -2.49 0.64
CA ALA A 464 -16.26 -1.79 1.14
C ALA A 464 -16.49 -2.09 2.63
N TRP A 465 -16.48 -3.37 2.99
CA TRP A 465 -16.72 -3.82 4.35
C TRP A 465 -15.66 -3.33 5.33
N ILE A 466 -14.38 -3.45 4.94
CA ILE A 466 -13.25 -2.92 5.72
C ILE A 466 -13.40 -1.42 5.94
N PHE A 467 -13.76 -0.67 4.89
CA PHE A 467 -13.97 0.77 4.99
C PHE A 467 -15.10 1.12 5.95
N ILE A 468 -16.28 0.52 5.80
CA ILE A 468 -17.45 0.80 6.66
C ILE A 468 -17.16 0.44 8.12
N GLN A 469 -16.68 -0.78 8.41
CA GLN A 469 -16.51 -1.23 9.78
C GLN A 469 -15.32 -0.60 10.50
N ARG A 470 -14.21 -0.34 9.81
CA ARG A 470 -12.98 0.13 10.47
C ARG A 470 -12.82 1.63 10.35
N VAL A 471 -12.95 2.16 9.14
CA VAL A 471 -12.76 3.60 8.89
C VAL A 471 -14.02 4.36 9.27
N GLY A 472 -15.20 3.84 8.93
CA GLY A 472 -16.48 4.45 9.25
C GLY A 472 -16.71 4.62 10.75
N THR A 473 -16.36 3.62 11.56
CA THR A 473 -16.46 3.74 13.04
C THR A 473 -15.56 4.84 13.59
N ILE A 474 -14.31 4.94 13.10
CA ILE A 474 -13.37 6.00 13.54
C ILE A 474 -13.90 7.39 13.17
N ILE A 475 -14.36 7.56 11.92
CA ILE A 475 -14.90 8.84 11.45
C ILE A 475 -16.18 9.21 12.21
N LEU A 476 -17.08 8.27 12.44
CA LEU A 476 -18.31 8.52 13.19
C LEU A 476 -18.01 8.97 14.62
N THR A 477 -17.13 8.25 15.34
CA THR A 477 -16.71 8.66 16.69
C THR A 477 -16.08 10.04 16.70
N LEU A 478 -15.24 10.34 15.70
CA LEU A 478 -14.60 11.63 15.57
C LEU A 478 -15.60 12.75 15.25
N THR A 479 -16.61 12.49 14.41
CA THR A 479 -17.65 13.46 14.05
C THR A 479 -18.52 13.79 15.27
N ILE A 480 -18.91 12.77 16.06
CA ILE A 480 -19.65 12.99 17.31
C ILE A 480 -18.80 13.80 18.31
N LEU A 481 -17.50 13.50 18.42
CA LEU A 481 -16.59 14.23 19.29
C LEU A 481 -16.40 15.68 18.81
N LEU A 482 -16.25 15.90 17.50
CA LEU A 482 -16.16 17.23 16.91
C LEU A 482 -17.46 18.02 17.09
N TRP A 483 -18.62 17.38 16.91
CA TRP A 483 -19.92 18.00 17.18
C TRP A 483 -20.00 18.44 18.65
N PHE A 484 -19.56 17.59 19.59
CA PHE A 484 -19.51 17.94 21.01
C PHE A 484 -18.57 19.12 21.27
N LEU A 485 -17.35 19.07 20.72
CA LEU A 485 -16.35 20.16 20.83
C LEU A 485 -16.84 21.48 20.21
N SER A 486 -17.62 21.40 19.13
CA SER A 486 -18.10 22.57 18.38
C SER A 486 -19.38 23.16 18.98
N THR A 487 -20.13 22.37 19.77
CA THR A 487 -21.39 22.76 20.39
C THR A 487 -21.23 23.21 21.85
N PHE A 488 -20.29 22.62 22.60
CA PHE A 488 -20.13 22.88 24.04
C PHE A 488 -18.85 23.65 24.37
N PRO A 489 -18.89 24.60 25.32
CA PRO A 489 -20.08 25.11 26.02
C PRO A 489 -20.97 25.99 25.13
N SER A 490 -22.26 26.03 25.45
CA SER A 490 -23.23 26.89 24.76
C SER A 490 -22.95 28.38 25.04
N PRO A 491 -23.26 29.29 24.10
CA PRO A 491 -23.09 30.72 24.31
C PRO A 491 -23.85 31.21 25.55
N PRO A 492 -23.26 32.13 26.35
CA PRO A 492 -23.96 32.74 27.48
C PRO A 492 -25.15 33.59 27.01
N GLU A 493 -26.17 33.73 27.87
CA GLU A 493 -27.35 34.54 27.57
C GLU A 493 -26.95 35.98 27.20
N GLY A 494 -27.37 36.45 26.03
CA GLY A 494 -27.02 37.77 25.49
C GLY A 494 -25.76 37.84 24.62
N ALA A 495 -25.15 36.70 24.27
CA ALA A 495 -24.03 36.65 23.33
C ALA A 495 -24.40 37.19 21.94
N THR A 496 -23.58 38.10 21.39
CA THR A 496 -23.76 38.72 20.07
C THR A 496 -22.99 38.03 18.95
N GLY A 497 -22.04 37.14 19.28
CA GLY A 497 -21.23 36.39 18.32
C GLY A 497 -21.82 35.02 17.95
N PRO A 498 -21.35 34.39 16.85
CA PRO A 498 -21.69 33.03 16.47
C PRO A 498 -21.46 32.03 17.61
N ALA A 499 -22.40 31.09 17.81
CA ALA A 499 -22.35 30.11 18.91
C ALA A 499 -21.03 29.32 18.96
N ILE A 500 -20.45 28.99 17.80
CA ILE A 500 -19.17 28.26 17.71
C ILE A 500 -17.98 29.01 18.32
N GLN A 501 -18.05 30.34 18.50
CA GLN A 501 -16.97 31.09 19.14
C GLN A 501 -16.82 30.77 20.63
N TYR A 502 -17.91 30.35 21.28
CA TYR A 502 -17.96 30.05 22.70
C TYR A 502 -17.71 28.57 22.99
N SER A 503 -17.70 27.72 21.97
CA SER A 503 -17.44 26.29 22.14
C SER A 503 -15.96 26.01 22.39
N LEU A 504 -15.65 24.80 22.86
CA LEU A 504 -14.28 24.37 23.12
C LEU A 504 -13.43 24.42 21.85
N ALA A 505 -14.01 24.07 20.69
CA ALA A 505 -13.39 24.23 19.38
C ALA A 505 -13.08 25.71 19.08
N GLY A 506 -14.01 26.61 19.39
CA GLY A 506 -13.80 28.06 19.26
C GLY A 506 -12.68 28.60 20.14
N MET A 507 -12.64 28.17 21.40
CA MET A 507 -11.59 28.52 22.37
C MET A 507 -10.22 28.04 21.89
N ILE A 508 -10.12 26.78 21.44
CA ILE A 508 -8.89 26.23 20.86
C ILE A 508 -8.47 27.03 19.62
N GLY A 509 -9.41 27.34 18.71
CA GLY A 509 -9.14 28.09 17.50
C GLY A 509 -8.62 29.51 17.76
N ARG A 510 -9.15 30.23 18.75
CA ARG A 510 -8.60 31.53 19.18
C ARG A 510 -7.20 31.41 19.79
N GLY A 511 -6.92 30.33 20.52
CA GLY A 511 -5.56 30.04 20.97
C GLY A 511 -4.60 29.79 19.81
N LEU A 512 -5.04 29.02 18.82
CA LEU A 512 -4.27 28.71 17.61
C LEU A 512 -4.04 29.91 16.70
N GLU A 513 -4.91 30.92 16.72
CA GLU A 513 -4.72 32.17 15.97
C GLU A 513 -3.36 32.82 16.25
N HIS A 514 -2.88 32.79 17.50
CA HIS A 514 -1.59 33.37 17.85
C HIS A 514 -0.42 32.66 17.16
N ILE A 515 -0.59 31.37 16.88
CA ILE A 515 0.40 30.55 16.17
C ILE A 515 0.28 30.77 14.67
N PHE A 516 -0.93 30.94 14.13
CA PHE A 516 -1.17 31.01 12.69
C PHE A 516 -1.30 32.43 12.10
N ALA A 517 -1.41 33.47 12.92
CA ALA A 517 -1.41 34.86 12.46
C ALA A 517 -0.16 35.23 11.62
N PRO A 518 1.07 34.78 11.94
CA PRO A 518 2.25 35.04 11.11
C PRO A 518 2.18 34.46 9.70
N ILE A 519 1.36 33.42 9.47
CA ILE A 519 1.16 32.82 8.15
C ILE A 519 -0.11 33.36 7.46
N GLY A 520 -0.71 34.42 8.00
CA GLY A 520 -1.86 35.10 7.42
C GLY A 520 -3.23 34.50 7.77
N PHE A 521 -3.32 33.61 8.76
CA PHE A 521 -4.60 33.02 9.15
C PHE A 521 -5.27 33.84 10.26
N ASN A 522 -6.54 34.15 10.06
CA ASN A 522 -7.38 34.78 11.07
C ASN A 522 -8.00 33.74 12.02
N TRP A 523 -8.73 34.22 13.03
CA TRP A 523 -9.47 33.36 13.95
C TRP A 523 -10.48 32.45 13.25
N GLN A 524 -11.13 32.89 12.15
CA GLN A 524 -12.11 32.08 11.43
C GLN A 524 -11.47 30.82 10.82
N ILE A 525 -10.36 31.02 10.11
CA ILE A 525 -9.56 29.93 9.54
C ILE A 525 -9.05 29.03 10.67
N SER A 526 -8.53 29.62 11.76
CA SER A 526 -7.98 28.86 12.88
C SER A 526 -9.01 27.97 13.57
N ILE A 527 -10.26 28.44 13.72
CA ILE A 527 -11.37 27.61 14.23
C ILE A 527 -11.73 26.50 13.23
N ALA A 528 -11.86 26.82 11.93
CA ALA A 528 -12.23 25.84 10.92
C ALA A 528 -11.16 24.76 10.66
N LEU A 529 -9.89 25.07 10.92
CA LEU A 529 -8.78 24.13 10.79
C LEU A 529 -8.83 23.00 11.83
N VAL A 530 -9.40 23.22 13.02
CA VAL A 530 -9.48 22.17 14.07
C VAL A 530 -10.28 20.95 13.60
N PRO A 531 -11.56 21.08 13.19
CA PRO A 531 -12.30 19.98 12.58
C PRO A 531 -11.72 19.59 11.20
N GLY A 532 -11.15 20.55 10.45
CA GLY A 532 -10.48 20.29 9.17
C GLY A 532 -9.26 19.36 9.26
N MET A 533 -8.52 19.40 10.38
CA MET A 533 -7.39 18.51 10.65
C MET A 533 -7.86 17.10 11.03
N ALA A 534 -9.05 16.97 11.58
CA ALA A 534 -9.69 15.69 11.85
C ALA A 534 -10.21 15.05 10.55
N ALA A 535 -10.94 15.81 9.74
CA ALA A 535 -11.45 15.45 8.42
C ALA A 535 -11.45 16.68 7.49
N ARG A 536 -10.80 16.58 6.32
CA ARG A 536 -10.47 17.74 5.48
C ARG A 536 -11.68 18.35 4.79
N GLU A 537 -12.58 17.48 4.38
CA GLU A 537 -13.86 17.77 3.76
C GLU A 537 -14.78 18.58 4.70
N VAL A 538 -14.60 18.47 6.02
CA VAL A 538 -15.39 19.19 7.02
C VAL A 538 -14.97 20.66 7.13
N ALA A 539 -13.80 21.04 6.62
CA ALA A 539 -13.28 22.40 6.76
C ALA A 539 -14.19 23.47 6.13
N VAL A 540 -14.77 23.20 4.96
CA VAL A 540 -15.71 24.13 4.30
C VAL A 540 -17.00 24.26 5.11
N GLY A 541 -17.52 23.14 5.61
CA GLY A 541 -18.69 23.14 6.50
C GLY A 541 -18.43 23.91 7.79
N ALA A 542 -17.25 23.74 8.39
CA ALA A 542 -16.84 24.46 9.59
C ALA A 542 -16.71 25.98 9.34
N LEU A 543 -16.17 26.39 8.19
CA LEU A 543 -16.19 27.80 7.79
C LEU A 543 -17.63 28.32 7.67
N GLY A 544 -18.54 27.54 7.08
CA GLY A 544 -19.96 27.88 7.00
C GLY A 544 -20.59 28.14 8.36
N THR A 545 -20.30 27.29 9.35
CA THR A 545 -20.76 27.48 10.73
C THR A 545 -20.17 28.73 11.38
N VAL A 546 -18.88 29.01 11.13
CA VAL A 546 -18.20 30.20 11.68
C VAL A 546 -18.80 31.50 11.14
N TYR A 547 -19.17 31.52 9.86
CA TYR A 547 -19.87 32.67 9.24
C TYR A 547 -21.39 32.66 9.49
N ALA A 548 -21.89 31.77 10.36
CA ALA A 548 -23.31 31.63 10.71
C ALA A 548 -24.23 31.48 9.48
N LEU A 549 -23.76 30.78 8.44
CA LEU A 549 -24.55 30.52 7.26
C LEU A 549 -25.61 29.46 7.57
N SER A 550 -26.87 29.75 7.21
CA SER A 550 -28.00 28.82 7.37
C SER A 550 -28.04 27.74 6.27
N ALA A 551 -27.17 27.82 5.28
CA ALA A 551 -27.07 26.83 4.19
C ALA A 551 -26.41 25.52 4.68
N THR A 552 -26.79 24.39 4.08
CA THR A 552 -26.21 23.06 4.33
C THR A 552 -25.67 22.47 3.03
N GLY A 553 -24.60 21.68 3.11
CA GLY A 553 -24.06 20.97 1.95
C GLY A 553 -23.28 21.87 0.97
N ASP A 554 -23.44 21.64 -0.33
CA ASP A 554 -22.69 22.32 -1.39
C ASP A 554 -23.09 23.81 -1.55
N ASP A 555 -24.28 24.21 -1.09
CA ASP A 555 -24.75 25.61 -1.08
C ASP A 555 -23.93 26.52 -0.14
N VAL A 556 -23.26 25.92 0.85
CA VAL A 556 -22.38 26.66 1.78
C VAL A 556 -21.20 27.28 1.03
N ALA A 557 -20.63 26.58 0.05
CA ALA A 557 -19.48 27.08 -0.70
C ALA A 557 -19.84 28.31 -1.55
N GLY A 558 -21.00 28.29 -2.23
CA GLY A 558 -21.48 29.41 -3.03
C GLY A 558 -21.83 30.64 -2.17
N ALA A 559 -22.35 30.43 -0.96
CA ALA A 559 -22.63 31.52 -0.02
C ALA A 559 -21.35 32.07 0.66
N LEU A 560 -20.33 31.23 0.86
CA LEU A 560 -19.04 31.63 1.44
C LEU A 560 -18.19 32.44 0.46
N GLU A 561 -18.24 32.15 -0.84
CA GLU A 561 -17.39 32.76 -1.86
C GLU A 561 -17.34 34.30 -1.77
N PRO A 562 -18.48 35.05 -1.83
CA PRO A 562 -18.45 36.50 -1.76
C PRO A 562 -18.01 37.03 -0.38
N LEU A 563 -18.34 36.33 0.72
CA LEU A 563 -17.97 36.73 2.08
C LEU A 563 -16.47 36.62 2.31
N ILE A 564 -15.87 35.52 1.83
CA ILE A 564 -14.44 35.27 1.95
C ILE A 564 -13.66 36.22 1.03
N ALA A 565 -14.10 36.41 -0.22
CA ALA A 565 -13.45 37.32 -1.17
C ALA A 565 -13.42 38.78 -0.67
N GLY A 566 -14.44 39.21 0.09
CA GLY A 566 -14.48 40.55 0.68
C GLY A 566 -13.72 40.70 2.00
N SER A 567 -13.41 39.61 2.70
CA SER A 567 -12.83 39.67 4.05
C SER A 567 -11.38 39.20 4.15
N TRP A 568 -10.89 38.38 3.22
CA TRP A 568 -9.51 37.89 3.23
C TRP A 568 -8.70 38.49 2.09
N THR A 569 -7.38 38.52 2.27
CA THR A 569 -6.44 38.98 1.25
C THR A 569 -6.05 37.81 0.34
N LEU A 570 -5.58 38.12 -0.88
CA LEU A 570 -5.10 37.09 -1.81
C LEU A 570 -3.90 36.32 -1.20
N ALA A 571 -3.05 37.00 -0.43
CA ALA A 571 -1.95 36.38 0.30
C ALA A 571 -2.43 35.32 1.31
N THR A 572 -3.49 35.62 2.08
CA THR A 572 -4.12 34.63 2.99
C THR A 572 -4.68 33.44 2.23
N ALA A 573 -5.34 33.67 1.10
CA ALA A 573 -5.89 32.59 0.26
C ALA A 573 -4.79 31.68 -0.30
N LEU A 574 -3.70 32.25 -0.83
CA LEU A 574 -2.55 31.50 -1.34
C LEU A 574 -1.84 30.71 -0.22
N SER A 575 -1.67 31.33 0.95
CA SER A 575 -1.14 30.67 2.15
C SER A 575 -2.00 29.46 2.53
N LEU A 576 -3.33 29.61 2.54
CA LEU A 576 -4.25 28.52 2.87
C LEU A 576 -4.25 27.42 1.81
N LEU A 577 -4.15 27.75 0.51
CA LEU A 577 -3.97 26.75 -0.55
C LEU A 577 -2.72 25.90 -0.30
N VAL A 578 -1.59 26.54 0.01
CA VAL A 578 -0.32 25.88 0.33
C VAL A 578 -0.42 25.06 1.61
N TRP A 579 -1.13 25.54 2.63
CA TRP A 579 -1.42 24.77 3.83
C TRP A 579 -2.08 23.46 3.46
N TYR A 580 -3.13 23.47 2.63
CA TYR A 580 -3.82 22.25 2.21
C TYR A 580 -2.99 21.33 1.31
N VAL A 581 -1.92 21.81 0.65
CA VAL A 581 -0.96 20.92 -0.05
C VAL A 581 -0.18 20.06 0.94
N PHE A 582 0.28 20.65 2.04
CA PHE A 582 1.10 19.98 3.05
C PHE A 582 0.32 19.49 4.26
N ALA A 583 -0.96 19.88 4.35
CA ALA A 583 -1.73 19.97 5.58
C ALA A 583 -1.56 18.73 6.45
N PRO A 584 -1.52 18.91 7.78
CA PRO A 584 -1.53 17.80 8.72
C PRO A 584 -2.59 16.77 8.31
N GLN A 585 -2.20 15.50 8.37
CA GLN A 585 -3.02 14.43 7.85
C GLN A 585 -4.22 14.21 8.74
N CYS A 586 -5.33 13.81 8.12
CA CYS A 586 -6.51 13.41 8.88
C CYS A 586 -6.13 12.35 9.91
N ILE A 587 -6.80 12.37 11.07
CA ILE A 587 -6.52 11.47 12.19
C ILE A 587 -6.58 10.00 11.76
N SER A 588 -7.46 9.69 10.81
CA SER A 588 -7.57 8.36 10.19
C SER A 588 -6.32 7.92 9.44
N THR A 589 -5.61 8.83 8.77
CA THR A 589 -4.31 8.53 8.14
C THR A 589 -3.24 8.26 9.18
N LEU A 590 -3.17 9.06 10.25
CA LEU A 590 -2.24 8.82 11.36
C LEU A 590 -2.49 7.47 12.05
N ALA A 591 -3.76 7.08 12.20
CA ALA A 591 -4.15 5.77 12.71
C ALA A 591 -3.72 4.63 11.76
N ALA A 592 -3.85 4.81 10.44
CA ALA A 592 -3.36 3.85 9.45
C ALA A 592 -1.83 3.71 9.50
N VAL A 593 -1.10 4.82 9.65
CA VAL A 593 0.36 4.82 9.80
C VAL A 593 0.78 4.08 11.07
N LYS A 594 0.13 4.32 12.21
CA LYS A 594 0.37 3.57 13.45
C LYS A 594 0.21 2.07 13.22
N ARG A 595 -0.84 1.68 12.50
CA ARG A 595 -1.16 0.27 12.22
C ARG A 595 -0.13 -0.38 11.31
N GLU A 596 0.32 0.31 10.27
CA GLU A 596 1.29 -0.22 9.31
C GLU A 596 2.72 -0.25 9.84
N THR A 597 3.07 0.71 10.70
CA THR A 597 4.42 0.83 11.25
C THR A 597 4.60 0.17 12.62
N GLY A 598 3.50 -0.13 13.31
CA GLY A 598 3.51 -0.70 14.66
C GLY A 598 4.04 0.24 15.76
N SER A 599 4.29 1.52 15.46
CA SER A 599 4.94 2.44 16.40
C SER A 599 4.38 3.86 16.33
N TRP A 600 4.08 4.45 17.49
CA TRP A 600 3.72 5.86 17.62
C TRP A 600 4.86 6.81 17.24
N LYS A 601 6.12 6.34 17.25
CA LYS A 601 7.28 7.15 16.86
C LYS A 601 7.11 7.70 15.44
N TYR A 602 6.72 6.85 14.49
CA TYR A 602 6.54 7.27 13.10
C TYR A 602 5.33 8.17 12.91
N VAL A 603 4.28 8.01 13.72
CA VAL A 603 3.11 8.89 13.72
C VAL A 603 3.51 10.31 14.14
N TRP A 604 4.26 10.46 15.24
CA TRP A 604 4.72 11.76 15.71
C TRP A 604 5.73 12.41 14.77
N ILE A 605 6.64 11.61 14.19
CA ILE A 605 7.55 12.11 13.15
C ILE A 605 6.73 12.66 11.98
N MET A 606 5.77 11.88 11.45
CA MET A 606 4.91 12.30 10.34
C MET A 606 4.16 13.59 10.65
N ALA A 607 3.48 13.63 11.80
CA ALA A 607 2.70 14.78 12.20
C ALA A 607 3.58 16.03 12.37
N GLY A 608 4.72 15.89 13.06
CA GLY A 608 5.63 17.00 13.31
C GLY A 608 6.27 17.55 12.04
N TYR A 609 6.80 16.68 11.17
CA TYR A 609 7.49 17.14 9.97
C TYR A 609 6.52 17.73 8.94
N LEU A 610 5.32 17.15 8.75
CA LEU A 610 4.33 17.69 7.82
C LEU A 610 3.79 19.02 8.32
N PHE A 611 3.55 19.15 9.62
CA PHE A 611 3.15 20.43 10.22
C PHE A 611 4.23 21.50 10.03
N ALA A 612 5.49 21.18 10.31
CA ALA A 612 6.61 22.10 10.12
C ALA A 612 6.75 22.51 8.64
N LEU A 613 6.66 21.54 7.72
CA LEU A 613 6.71 21.79 6.28
C LEU A 613 5.56 22.68 5.82
N ALA A 614 4.33 22.40 6.27
CA ALA A 614 3.16 23.21 5.98
C ALA A 614 3.34 24.64 6.48
N TYR A 615 3.71 24.80 7.76
CA TYR A 615 3.88 26.10 8.38
C TYR A 615 4.96 26.94 7.68
N MET A 616 6.13 26.37 7.41
CA MET A 616 7.21 27.07 6.69
C MET A 616 6.79 27.46 5.27
N ALA A 617 6.14 26.55 4.54
CA ALA A 617 5.70 26.84 3.18
C ALA A 617 4.62 27.94 3.16
N CYS A 618 3.71 27.95 4.12
CA CYS A 618 2.71 29.00 4.28
C CYS A 618 3.35 30.34 4.65
N PHE A 619 4.28 30.34 5.59
CA PHE A 619 5.03 31.54 5.99
C PHE A 619 5.74 32.18 4.79
N ILE A 620 6.47 31.39 4.02
CA ILE A 620 7.15 31.86 2.80
C ILE A 620 6.12 32.39 1.80
N THR A 621 5.06 31.63 1.53
CA THR A 621 4.04 32.02 0.54
C THR A 621 3.34 33.31 0.92
N TYR A 622 2.92 33.45 2.18
CA TYR A 622 2.23 34.62 2.70
C TYR A 622 3.10 35.88 2.59
N HIS A 623 4.32 35.84 3.12
CA HIS A 623 5.21 37.01 3.11
C HIS A 623 5.68 37.39 1.70
N VAL A 624 5.93 36.41 0.83
CA VAL A 624 6.24 36.69 -0.59
C VAL A 624 5.04 37.32 -1.28
N ALA A 625 3.82 36.81 -1.07
CA ALA A 625 2.62 37.38 -1.66
C ALA A 625 2.35 38.81 -1.16
N VAL A 626 2.49 39.07 0.14
CA VAL A 626 2.38 40.42 0.71
C VAL A 626 3.44 41.36 0.11
N ALA A 627 4.69 40.91 0.00
CA ALA A 627 5.76 41.71 -0.60
C ALA A 627 5.51 42.05 -2.09
N LEU A 628 4.76 41.19 -2.80
CA LEU A 628 4.34 41.41 -4.18
C LEU A 628 3.04 42.24 -4.29
N GLY A 629 2.50 42.74 -3.18
CA GLY A 629 1.31 43.59 -3.15
C GLY A 629 -0.02 42.86 -3.13
N ALA A 630 -0.04 41.56 -2.79
CA ALA A 630 -1.24 40.74 -2.69
C ALA A 630 -1.82 40.64 -1.25
N GLY A 631 -1.25 41.40 -0.31
CA GLY A 631 -1.55 41.35 1.12
C GLY A 631 -2.40 42.49 1.63
#